data_AF-A0A1B1HYM2-F1
#
_entry.id   AF-A0A1B1HYM2-F1
#
_cell.length_a   1.000
_cell.length_b   1.000
_cell.length_c   1.000
_cell.angle_alpha   90.00
_cell.angle_beta   90.00
_cell.angle_gamma   90.00
#
_symmetry.space_group_name_H-M   'P 1'
#
loop_
_entity.id
_entity.type
_entity.pdbx_description
1 polymer ?
#
loop_
_entity_poly.entity_id
_entity_poly.type
_entity_poly.pdbx_seq_one_letter_code
_entity_poly.pdbx_strand_id
1 'polypeptide(L)'
;MKKGGIAKDLDSAWEWYVKAMNEGIQPAKKWLCKQLINPHVMAELCSTLILGRLKSGKILWEEEGYWKNGYTYEVNPNITSDREWIRKGIMERNEIVVGGTTNPNLFSDNEEIIFTNKGLYLLGESGNANWNPYVGISDVVFINRGRKSFQICLTNGDTTDLENAAEWDKMMGLSNMRLFLLLVAHFIGQSTYEFIEAELQKLRLVTLASLENHSIADYL
;
A
#
# COMPACT_ATOMS: atom_id res chain seq x y z
N MET A 1 -40.86 -6.11 7.21
CA MET A 1 -39.58 -6.84 7.32
C MET A 1 -38.55 -5.93 7.96
N LYS A 2 -38.02 -6.32 9.12
CA LYS A 2 -37.14 -5.49 9.97
C LYS A 2 -35.70 -5.45 9.42
N LYS A 3 -35.25 -4.30 8.92
CA LYS A 3 -33.83 -3.98 8.63
C LYS A 3 -33.03 -3.58 9.90
N GLY A 4 -33.43 -4.06 11.07
CA GLY A 4 -32.90 -3.60 12.36
C GLY A 4 -32.00 -4.59 13.12
N GLY A 5 -31.78 -5.80 12.59
CA GLY A 5 -30.92 -6.82 13.22
C GLY A 5 -29.46 -6.70 12.80
N ILE A 6 -29.20 -6.64 11.49
CA ILE A 6 -27.84 -6.69 10.92
C ILE A 6 -26.95 -5.52 11.37
N ALA A 7 -27.50 -4.31 11.51
CA ALA A 7 -26.73 -3.15 11.97
C ALA A 7 -26.33 -3.26 13.45
N LYS A 8 -27.24 -3.74 14.32
CA LYS A 8 -26.93 -4.00 15.73
C LYS A 8 -25.88 -5.10 15.89
N ASP A 9 -25.95 -6.13 15.05
CA ASP A 9 -24.96 -7.21 15.05
C ASP A 9 -23.58 -6.72 14.60
N LEU A 10 -23.52 -5.74 13.68
CA LEU A 10 -22.26 -5.10 13.26
C LEU A 10 -21.66 -4.20 14.34
N ASP A 11 -22.46 -3.37 15.01
CA ASP A 11 -21.98 -2.52 16.11
C ASP A 11 -21.48 -3.37 17.30
N SER A 12 -22.24 -4.41 17.65
CA SER A 12 -21.85 -5.35 18.71
C SER A 12 -20.62 -6.19 18.32
N ALA A 13 -20.50 -6.59 17.05
CA ALA A 13 -19.29 -7.25 16.56
C ALA A 13 -18.10 -6.29 16.62
N TRP A 14 -18.27 -5.04 16.22
CA TRP A 14 -17.23 -4.02 16.29
C TRP A 14 -16.68 -3.85 17.70
N GLU A 15 -17.55 -3.62 18.68
CA GLU A 15 -17.16 -3.49 20.09
C GLU A 15 -16.39 -4.73 20.59
N TRP A 16 -16.87 -5.92 20.26
CA TRP A 16 -16.20 -7.16 20.62
C TRP A 16 -14.80 -7.26 19.99
N TYR A 17 -14.69 -6.96 18.70
CA TYR A 17 -13.42 -7.01 17.97
C TYR A 17 -12.43 -5.96 18.47
N VAL A 18 -12.89 -4.75 18.81
CA VAL A 18 -12.05 -3.71 19.44
C VAL A 18 -11.53 -4.17 20.79
N LYS A 19 -12.41 -4.74 21.64
CA LYS A 19 -11.99 -5.28 22.93
C LYS A 19 -10.97 -6.42 22.76
N ALA A 20 -11.26 -7.39 21.89
CA ALA A 20 -10.39 -8.53 21.63
C ALA A 20 -9.02 -8.11 21.05
N MET A 21 -8.98 -7.10 20.18
CA MET A 21 -7.74 -6.52 19.67
C MET A 21 -6.92 -5.90 20.80
N ASN A 22 -7.55 -5.14 21.71
CA ASN A 22 -6.88 -4.56 22.87
C ASN A 22 -6.34 -5.63 23.84
N GLU A 23 -6.91 -6.83 23.82
CA GLU A 23 -6.42 -8.02 24.54
C GLU A 23 -5.36 -8.82 23.75
N GLY A 24 -4.94 -8.33 22.56
CA GLY A 24 -3.89 -8.94 21.74
C GLY A 24 -4.34 -10.08 20.83
N ILE A 25 -5.65 -10.28 20.63
CA ILE A 25 -6.18 -11.37 19.82
C ILE A 25 -5.96 -11.08 18.32
N GLN A 26 -4.99 -11.76 17.71
CA GLN A 26 -4.58 -11.54 16.32
C GLN A 26 -5.70 -11.69 15.27
N PRO A 27 -6.59 -12.71 15.34
CA PRO A 27 -7.74 -12.79 14.44
C PRO A 27 -8.66 -11.58 14.52
N ALA A 28 -8.81 -11.00 15.71
CA ALA A 28 -9.67 -9.84 15.93
C ALA A 28 -9.07 -8.57 15.34
N LYS A 29 -7.77 -8.37 15.58
CA LYS A 29 -6.98 -7.31 14.97
C LYS A 29 -7.06 -7.34 13.44
N LYS A 30 -6.85 -8.53 12.85
CA LYS A 30 -6.92 -8.72 11.40
C LYS A 30 -8.31 -8.44 10.82
N TRP A 31 -9.36 -8.78 11.56
CA TRP A 31 -10.72 -8.45 11.14
C TRP A 31 -10.96 -6.94 11.14
N LEU A 32 -10.55 -6.21 12.19
CA LEU A 32 -10.66 -4.75 12.26
C LEU A 32 -9.86 -4.06 11.16
N CYS A 33 -8.61 -4.48 10.94
CA CYS A 33 -7.79 -3.91 9.87
C CYS A 33 -8.48 -4.06 8.50
N LYS A 34 -9.14 -5.19 8.22
CA LYS A 34 -9.91 -5.35 6.97
C LYS A 34 -11.11 -4.41 6.84
N GLN A 35 -11.68 -3.93 7.95
CA GLN A 35 -12.76 -2.94 7.92
C GLN A 35 -12.22 -1.50 7.85
N LEU A 36 -11.15 -1.22 8.60
CA LEU A 36 -10.57 0.13 8.74
C LEU A 36 -9.71 0.52 7.54
N ILE A 37 -8.84 -0.38 7.07
CA ILE A 37 -7.89 -0.13 5.97
C ILE A 37 -8.63 -0.20 4.63
N ASN A 38 -9.47 0.80 4.43
CA ASN A 38 -10.23 1.03 3.20
C ASN A 38 -9.40 1.85 2.19
N PRO A 39 -9.89 2.05 0.95
CA PRO A 39 -9.14 2.76 -0.09
C PRO A 39 -8.69 4.17 0.30
N HIS A 40 -9.47 4.90 1.11
CA HIS A 40 -9.09 6.24 1.57
C HIS A 40 -7.93 6.20 2.57
N VAL A 41 -7.96 5.26 3.51
CA VAL A 41 -6.84 5.03 4.44
C VAL A 41 -5.58 4.63 3.67
N MET A 42 -5.73 3.75 2.68
CA MET A 42 -4.60 3.32 1.85
C MET A 42 -4.03 4.47 1.02
N ALA A 43 -4.87 5.35 0.46
CA ALA A 43 -4.41 6.51 -0.30
C ALA A 43 -3.68 7.53 0.59
N GLU A 44 -4.20 7.79 1.80
CA GLU A 44 -3.54 8.66 2.77
C GLU A 44 -2.21 8.06 3.25
N LEU A 45 -2.18 6.77 3.56
CA LEU A 45 -0.97 6.05 3.97
C LEU A 45 0.08 6.06 2.86
N CYS A 46 -0.31 5.70 1.64
CA CYS A 46 0.57 5.68 0.46
C CYS A 46 1.17 7.06 0.24
N SER A 47 0.35 8.11 0.22
CA SER A 47 0.80 9.49 0.05
C SER A 47 1.71 9.94 1.19
N THR A 48 1.37 9.62 2.44
CA THR A 48 2.21 9.98 3.60
C THR A 48 3.59 9.33 3.54
N LEU A 49 3.64 8.05 3.13
CA LEU A 49 4.89 7.31 3.04
C LEU A 49 5.80 7.84 1.93
N ILE A 50 5.24 8.10 0.74
CA ILE A 50 5.99 8.62 -0.40
C ILE A 50 6.39 10.08 -0.21
N LEU A 51 5.46 10.94 0.23
CA LEU A 51 5.70 12.37 0.41
C LEU A 51 6.41 12.71 1.72
N GLY A 52 6.67 11.74 2.61
CA GLY A 52 7.35 11.98 3.88
C GLY A 52 6.68 12.99 4.82
N ARG A 53 5.39 13.25 4.65
CA ARG A 53 4.64 14.25 5.42
C ARG A 53 3.17 13.86 5.57
N LEU A 54 2.60 14.18 6.72
CA LEU A 54 1.18 13.95 7.01
C LEU A 54 0.27 14.85 6.16
N LYS A 55 -1.01 14.47 6.03
CA LYS A 55 -2.05 15.32 5.39
C LYS A 55 -2.16 16.71 6.03
N SER A 56 -1.85 16.83 7.32
CA SER A 56 -1.77 18.12 8.04
C SER A 56 -0.60 19.02 7.62
N GLY A 57 0.32 18.50 6.81
CA GLY A 57 1.51 19.19 6.36
C GLY A 57 2.75 18.98 7.24
N LYS A 58 2.62 18.34 8.41
CA LYS A 58 3.74 17.99 9.30
C LYS A 58 4.72 17.06 8.57
N ILE A 59 5.96 17.51 8.46
CA ILE A 59 7.07 16.75 7.88
C ILE A 59 7.49 15.65 8.86
N LEU A 60 7.65 14.43 8.35
CA LEU A 60 8.11 13.27 9.12
C LEU A 60 9.56 12.90 8.76
N TRP A 61 9.91 12.97 7.48
CA TRP A 61 11.26 12.79 6.97
C TRP A 61 11.46 13.62 5.71
N GLU A 62 12.71 13.72 5.28
CA GLU A 62 13.05 14.41 4.04
C GLU A 62 12.31 13.76 2.88
N GLU A 63 11.75 14.60 2.01
CA GLU A 63 11.03 14.13 0.85
C GLU A 63 11.98 13.38 -0.09
N GLU A 64 11.79 12.08 -0.21
CA GLU A 64 12.57 11.24 -1.11
C GLU A 64 11.96 11.31 -2.52
N GLY A 65 12.81 11.71 -3.47
CA GLY A 65 12.48 11.75 -4.88
C GLY A 65 11.63 12.94 -5.35
N TYR A 66 11.56 13.08 -6.68
CA TYR A 66 11.08 14.28 -7.34
C TYR A 66 9.64 14.17 -7.87
N TRP A 67 9.02 12.98 -7.87
CA TRP A 67 7.70 12.79 -8.48
C TRP A 67 6.57 12.72 -7.44
N LYS A 68 5.95 13.88 -7.18
CA LYS A 68 4.98 14.06 -6.08
C LYS A 68 3.54 14.28 -6.54
N ASN A 69 3.33 14.60 -7.82
CA ASN A 69 2.02 15.03 -8.34
C ASN A 69 0.98 13.89 -8.39
N GLY A 70 1.40 12.63 -8.27
CA GLY A 70 0.53 11.46 -8.21
C GLY A 70 -0.07 11.17 -6.82
N TYR A 71 0.33 11.90 -5.77
CA TYR A 71 -0.03 11.59 -4.38
C TYR A 71 -0.77 12.75 -3.73
N THR A 72 -2.05 12.56 -3.43
CA THR A 72 -2.96 13.63 -3.00
C THR A 72 -3.61 13.37 -1.65
N TYR A 73 -3.19 12.33 -0.92
CA TYR A 73 -3.82 11.84 0.33
C TYR A 73 -5.25 11.32 0.18
N GLU A 74 -5.73 11.24 -1.05
CA GLU A 74 -7.11 10.88 -1.37
C GLU A 74 -7.11 9.95 -2.57
N VAL A 75 -8.14 9.11 -2.67
CA VAL A 75 -8.38 8.28 -3.85
C VAL A 75 -8.45 9.22 -5.05
N ASN A 76 -7.51 9.07 -5.97
CA ASN A 76 -7.39 9.94 -7.13
C ASN A 76 -7.86 9.19 -8.38
N PRO A 77 -9.10 9.45 -8.86
CA PRO A 77 -9.62 8.78 -10.05
C PRO A 77 -8.89 9.19 -11.34
N ASN A 78 -8.07 10.25 -11.31
CA ASN A 78 -7.33 10.72 -12.47
C ASN A 78 -6.04 9.94 -12.74
N ILE A 79 -5.61 9.07 -11.81
CA ILE A 79 -4.52 8.14 -12.05
C ILE A 79 -5.07 7.00 -12.90
N THR A 80 -4.85 7.07 -14.20
CA THR A 80 -5.35 6.10 -15.18
C THR A 80 -4.21 5.59 -16.05
N SER A 81 -4.25 4.30 -16.37
CA SER A 81 -3.38 3.70 -17.39
C SER A 81 -4.08 3.72 -18.76
N ASP A 82 -3.32 3.89 -19.83
CA ASP A 82 -3.81 3.66 -21.19
C ASP A 82 -3.74 2.17 -21.59
N ARG A 83 -3.04 1.34 -20.80
CA ARG A 83 -2.83 -0.08 -21.04
C ARG A 83 -4.11 -0.86 -20.77
N GLU A 84 -4.57 -1.59 -21.80
CA GLU A 84 -5.85 -2.32 -21.73
C GLU A 84 -5.89 -3.32 -20.57
N TRP A 85 -4.82 -4.07 -20.36
CA TRP A 85 -4.77 -5.11 -19.31
C TRP A 85 -4.88 -4.54 -17.89
N ILE A 86 -4.33 -3.34 -17.64
CA ILE A 86 -4.47 -2.64 -16.37
C ILE A 86 -5.91 -2.15 -16.21
N ARG A 87 -6.45 -1.43 -17.21
CA ARG A 87 -7.84 -0.91 -17.16
C ARG A 87 -8.87 -2.03 -16.97
N LYS A 88 -8.72 -3.11 -17.73
CA LYS A 88 -9.58 -4.29 -17.64
C LYS A 88 -9.44 -4.96 -16.27
N GLY A 89 -8.22 -5.10 -15.76
CA GLY A 89 -7.96 -5.63 -14.43
C GLY A 89 -8.64 -4.84 -13.32
N ILE A 90 -8.51 -3.51 -13.34
CA ILE A 90 -9.14 -2.60 -12.36
C ILE A 90 -10.67 -2.73 -12.42
N MET A 91 -11.24 -2.72 -13.62
CA MET A 91 -12.69 -2.83 -13.84
C MET A 91 -13.23 -4.19 -13.38
N GLU A 92 -12.65 -5.29 -13.87
CA GLU A 92 -13.13 -6.65 -13.58
C GLU A 92 -13.02 -7.01 -12.10
N ARG A 93 -11.98 -6.52 -11.42
CA ARG A 93 -11.80 -6.72 -9.98
C ARG A 93 -12.46 -5.64 -9.13
N ASN A 94 -13.13 -4.65 -9.71
CA ASN A 94 -13.73 -3.52 -9.00
C ASN A 94 -12.73 -2.88 -8.00
N GLU A 95 -11.56 -2.54 -8.52
CA GLU A 95 -10.47 -1.94 -7.76
C GLU A 95 -10.58 -0.40 -7.76
N ILE A 96 -10.10 0.20 -6.68
CA ILE A 96 -10.04 1.65 -6.51
C ILE A 96 -8.57 2.03 -6.48
N VAL A 97 -8.17 2.96 -7.36
CA VAL A 97 -6.78 3.46 -7.43
C VAL A 97 -6.50 4.36 -6.23
N VAL A 98 -5.44 4.05 -5.48
CA VAL A 98 -5.07 4.77 -4.24
C VAL A 98 -3.79 5.59 -4.40
N GLY A 99 -3.06 5.40 -5.50
CA GLY A 99 -1.85 6.12 -5.82
C GLY A 99 -1.14 5.47 -6.99
N GLY A 100 -0.07 6.12 -7.44
CA GLY A 100 0.75 5.58 -8.51
C GLY A 100 1.33 6.67 -9.38
N THR A 101 2.13 6.23 -10.33
CA THR A 101 2.70 7.07 -11.35
C THR A 101 2.91 6.29 -12.64
N THR A 102 2.87 7.02 -13.73
CA THR A 102 3.29 6.55 -15.04
C THR A 102 4.56 7.30 -15.45
N ASN A 103 5.30 6.74 -16.40
CA ASN A 103 6.35 7.43 -17.15
C ASN A 103 7.50 7.99 -16.28
N PRO A 104 8.30 7.11 -15.65
CA PRO A 104 9.43 7.53 -14.81
C PRO A 104 10.58 8.18 -15.58
N ASN A 105 10.65 7.97 -16.89
CA ASN A 105 11.82 8.33 -17.68
C ASN A 105 11.42 9.24 -18.85
N LEU A 106 12.20 10.31 -19.09
CA LEU A 106 12.03 11.20 -20.25
C LEU A 106 12.20 10.47 -21.59
N PHE A 107 12.75 9.25 -21.55
CA PHE A 107 13.06 8.42 -22.71
C PHE A 107 12.24 7.12 -22.78
N SER A 108 11.33 6.87 -21.82
CA SER A 108 10.50 5.67 -21.79
C SER A 108 9.10 6.00 -21.27
N ASP A 109 8.13 5.96 -22.19
CA ASP A 109 6.70 6.16 -21.90
C ASP A 109 6.01 4.83 -21.53
N ASN A 110 6.80 3.84 -21.14
CA ASN A 110 6.38 2.44 -21.08
C ASN A 110 6.34 1.86 -19.67
N GLU A 111 6.66 2.63 -18.64
CA GLU A 111 6.72 2.10 -17.28
C GLU A 111 5.64 2.70 -16.38
N GLU A 112 5.01 1.87 -15.57
CA GLU A 112 3.90 2.25 -14.71
C GLU A 112 3.96 1.51 -13.37
N ILE A 113 3.66 2.23 -12.30
CA ILE A 113 3.36 1.65 -10.99
C ILE A 113 2.02 2.21 -10.55
N ILE A 114 1.01 1.36 -10.45
CA ILE A 114 -0.34 1.77 -10.02
C ILE A 114 -0.72 0.94 -8.80
N PHE A 115 -0.99 1.63 -7.69
CA PHE A 115 -1.48 1.05 -6.45
C PHE A 115 -3.01 1.12 -6.43
N THR A 116 -3.65 0.01 -6.11
CA THR A 116 -5.09 -0.04 -5.86
C THR A 116 -5.38 -0.44 -4.42
N ASN A 117 -6.64 -0.64 -4.07
CA ASN A 117 -7.03 -1.21 -2.78
C ASN A 117 -6.85 -2.73 -2.68
N LYS A 118 -6.47 -3.42 -3.77
CA LYS A 118 -6.34 -4.90 -3.80
C LYS A 118 -4.95 -5.40 -4.16
N GLY A 119 -4.19 -4.61 -4.90
CA GLY A 119 -2.83 -4.96 -5.30
C GLY A 119 -2.12 -3.81 -5.97
N LEU A 120 -0.99 -4.12 -6.59
CA LEU A 120 -0.28 -3.19 -7.45
C LEU A 120 -0.11 -3.76 -8.85
N TYR A 121 -0.16 -2.87 -9.83
CA TYR A 121 0.23 -3.14 -11.21
C TYR A 121 1.64 -2.58 -11.41
N LEU A 122 2.50 -3.39 -12.01
CA LEU A 122 3.85 -3.03 -12.40
C LEU A 122 3.99 -3.25 -13.89
N LEU A 123 4.50 -2.24 -14.58
CA LEU A 123 4.99 -2.33 -15.94
C LEU A 123 6.40 -1.76 -15.96
N GLY A 124 7.40 -2.60 -16.22
CA GLY A 124 8.81 -2.20 -16.26
C GLY A 124 9.32 -1.88 -17.67
N GLU A 125 10.52 -1.29 -17.75
CA GLU A 125 11.18 -0.85 -19.00
C GLU A 125 11.27 -1.96 -20.06
N SER A 126 11.56 -3.19 -19.65
CA SER A 126 11.67 -4.37 -20.51
C SER A 126 10.32 -4.86 -21.07
N GLY A 127 9.21 -4.28 -20.64
CA GLY A 127 7.85 -4.76 -20.90
C GLY A 127 7.36 -5.79 -19.89
N ASN A 128 8.13 -6.08 -18.84
CA ASN A 128 7.69 -6.97 -17.76
C ASN A 128 6.43 -6.39 -17.07
N ALA A 129 5.31 -7.09 -17.21
CA ALA A 129 3.98 -6.62 -16.83
C ALA A 129 3.35 -7.57 -15.81
N ASN A 130 3.09 -7.10 -14.60
CA ASN A 130 2.61 -7.94 -13.50
C ASN A 130 1.53 -7.26 -12.68
N TRP A 131 0.55 -8.04 -12.24
CA TRP A 131 -0.38 -7.66 -11.18
C TRP A 131 -0.06 -8.48 -9.93
N ASN A 132 0.24 -7.79 -8.84
CA ASN A 132 0.63 -8.40 -7.57
C ASN A 132 -0.46 -8.11 -6.52
N PRO A 133 -1.28 -9.09 -6.15
CA PRO A 133 -2.29 -8.90 -5.11
C PRO A 133 -1.62 -8.79 -3.74
N TYR A 134 -2.01 -7.80 -2.93
CA TYR A 134 -1.44 -7.63 -1.57
C TYR A 134 -1.64 -8.87 -0.70
N VAL A 135 -2.75 -9.59 -0.91
CA VAL A 135 -3.06 -10.82 -0.16
C VAL A 135 -2.04 -11.93 -0.38
N GLY A 136 -1.32 -11.89 -1.50
CA GLY A 136 -0.29 -12.87 -1.85
C GLY A 136 1.12 -12.41 -1.54
N ILE A 137 1.36 -11.15 -1.13
CA ILE A 137 2.72 -10.67 -0.84
C ILE A 137 3.18 -11.25 0.50
N SER A 138 4.35 -11.89 0.50
CA SER A 138 5.00 -12.42 1.70
C SER A 138 6.10 -11.47 2.20
N ASP A 139 6.91 -10.93 1.30
CA ASP A 139 8.00 -10.02 1.59
C ASP A 139 8.30 -9.12 0.38
N VAL A 140 9.07 -8.05 0.61
CA VAL A 140 9.57 -7.15 -0.42
C VAL A 140 11.01 -6.80 -0.09
N VAL A 141 11.95 -7.03 -1.01
CA VAL A 141 13.38 -6.91 -0.75
C VAL A 141 14.13 -6.19 -1.86
N PHE A 142 15.20 -5.49 -1.49
CA PHE A 142 16.14 -4.95 -2.46
C PHE A 142 17.19 -5.99 -2.81
N ILE A 143 17.37 -6.24 -4.10
CA ILE A 143 18.37 -7.19 -4.58
C ILE A 143 19.38 -6.44 -5.44
N ASN A 144 20.66 -6.75 -5.25
CA ASN A 144 21.74 -6.22 -6.09
C ASN A 144 22.47 -7.37 -6.79
N ARG A 145 22.13 -7.59 -8.07
CA ARG A 145 22.77 -8.59 -8.95
C ARG A 145 23.43 -7.88 -10.14
N GLY A 146 24.17 -6.81 -9.87
CA GLY A 146 24.80 -5.94 -10.88
C GLY A 146 23.93 -4.76 -11.30
N ARG A 147 22.60 -4.92 -11.32
CA ARG A 147 21.63 -3.82 -11.24
C ARG A 147 20.79 -3.98 -9.97
N LYS A 148 20.41 -2.86 -9.35
CA LYS A 148 19.46 -2.86 -8.23
C LYS A 148 18.07 -3.20 -8.78
N SER A 149 17.42 -4.20 -8.20
CA SER A 149 16.00 -4.50 -8.41
C SER A 149 15.26 -4.45 -7.08
N PHE A 150 13.96 -4.20 -7.18
CA PHE A 150 13.02 -4.21 -6.06
C PHE A 150 12.09 -5.40 -6.26
N GLN A 151 12.33 -6.46 -5.49
CA GLN A 151 11.68 -7.75 -5.66
C GLN A 151 10.49 -7.89 -4.71
N ILE A 152 9.35 -8.31 -5.26
CA ILE A 152 8.13 -8.67 -4.52
C ILE A 152 8.05 -10.18 -4.47
N CYS A 153 8.08 -10.73 -3.26
CA CYS A 153 7.97 -12.15 -3.00
C CYS A 153 6.51 -12.51 -2.71
N LEU A 154 6.01 -13.58 -3.32
CA LEU A 154 4.66 -14.08 -3.11
C LEU A 154 4.65 -15.31 -2.21
N THR A 155 3.53 -15.57 -1.53
CA THR A 155 3.34 -16.70 -0.61
C THR A 155 3.36 -18.06 -1.31
N ASN A 156 3.13 -18.09 -2.63
CA ASN A 156 3.25 -19.29 -3.45
C ASN A 156 4.69 -19.59 -3.91
N GLY A 157 5.66 -18.74 -3.55
CA GLY A 157 7.06 -18.87 -3.93
C GLY A 157 7.45 -18.12 -5.21
N ASP A 158 6.49 -17.53 -5.92
CA ASP A 158 6.76 -16.70 -7.09
C ASP A 158 7.38 -15.36 -6.69
N THR A 159 8.09 -14.74 -7.63
CA THR A 159 8.68 -13.41 -7.44
C THR A 159 8.44 -12.53 -8.66
N THR A 160 8.22 -11.24 -8.41
CA THR A 160 8.18 -10.19 -9.44
C THR A 160 9.25 -9.16 -9.16
N ASP A 161 9.97 -8.73 -10.19
CA ASP A 161 10.99 -7.67 -10.08
C ASP A 161 10.49 -6.37 -10.70
N LEU A 162 10.64 -5.27 -9.96
CA LEU A 162 10.72 -3.94 -10.54
C LEU A 162 12.17 -3.69 -10.96
N GLU A 163 12.37 -3.69 -12.27
CA GLU A 163 13.65 -3.39 -12.90
C GLU A 163 14.05 -1.93 -12.71
N ASN A 164 15.33 -1.63 -12.94
CA ASN A 164 15.88 -0.28 -12.82
C ASN A 164 15.49 0.44 -11.51
N ALA A 165 15.50 -0.30 -10.39
CA ALA A 165 15.05 0.20 -9.10
C ALA A 165 15.81 1.47 -8.65
N ALA A 166 17.01 1.72 -9.18
CA ALA A 166 17.76 2.93 -8.89
C ALA A 166 17.06 4.21 -9.40
N GLU A 167 16.46 4.20 -10.58
CA GLU A 167 15.71 5.37 -11.08
C GLU A 167 14.38 5.51 -10.34
N TRP A 168 13.68 4.39 -10.12
CA TRP A 168 12.46 4.38 -9.32
C TRP A 168 12.68 4.90 -7.88
N ASP A 169 13.81 4.54 -7.25
CA ASP A 169 14.17 5.03 -5.92
C ASP A 169 14.40 6.54 -5.90
N LYS A 170 15.06 7.09 -6.94
CA LYS A 170 15.20 8.55 -7.10
C LYS A 170 13.87 9.26 -7.32
N MET A 171 12.82 8.58 -7.77
CA MET A 171 11.54 9.22 -8.09
C MET A 171 10.58 9.25 -6.93
N MET A 172 10.49 8.14 -6.19
CA MET A 172 9.43 7.94 -5.20
C MET A 172 9.94 7.42 -3.84
N GLY A 173 11.23 7.17 -3.68
CA GLY A 173 11.80 6.59 -2.46
C GLY A 173 11.29 5.16 -2.22
N LEU A 174 11.96 4.17 -2.82
CA LEU A 174 11.48 2.79 -2.79
C LEU A 174 11.48 2.18 -1.39
N SER A 175 12.27 2.73 -0.46
CA SER A 175 12.27 2.28 0.93
C SER A 175 10.91 2.48 1.61
N ASN A 176 10.24 3.60 1.34
CA ASN A 176 8.91 3.87 1.90
C ASN A 176 7.81 3.13 1.13
N MET A 177 8.00 2.90 -0.17
CA MET A 177 7.15 2.00 -0.95
C MET A 177 7.22 0.56 -0.43
N ARG A 178 8.40 0.07 -0.06
CA ARG A 178 8.59 -1.24 0.58
C ARG A 178 7.70 -1.36 1.83
N LEU A 179 7.78 -0.37 2.72
CA LEU A 179 6.97 -0.33 3.94
C LEU A 179 5.48 -0.31 3.63
N PHE A 180 5.05 0.50 2.66
CA PHE A 180 3.65 0.53 2.23
C PHE A 180 3.15 -0.86 1.81
N LEU A 181 3.90 -1.56 0.96
CA LEU A 181 3.53 -2.89 0.47
C LEU A 181 3.45 -3.90 1.61
N LEU A 182 4.43 -3.89 2.52
CA LEU A 182 4.46 -4.81 3.68
C LEU A 182 3.31 -4.53 4.65
N LEU A 183 3.02 -3.26 4.95
CA LEU A 183 1.89 -2.89 5.81
C LEU A 183 0.56 -3.40 5.25
N VAL A 184 0.30 -3.12 3.97
CA VAL A 184 -0.96 -3.53 3.35
C VAL A 184 -1.04 -5.05 3.24
N ALA A 185 0.05 -5.72 2.88
CA ALA A 185 0.12 -7.19 2.87
C ALA A 185 -0.12 -7.80 4.26
N HIS A 186 0.31 -7.13 5.32
CA HIS A 186 0.05 -7.51 6.71
C HIS A 186 -1.42 -7.28 7.10
N PHE A 187 -1.96 -6.08 6.84
CA PHE A 187 -3.30 -5.67 7.26
C PHE A 187 -4.42 -6.44 6.57
N ILE A 188 -4.35 -6.56 5.24
CA ILE A 188 -5.43 -7.16 4.44
C ILE A 188 -5.07 -8.53 3.90
N GLY A 189 -3.77 -8.88 3.88
CA GLY A 189 -3.24 -10.10 3.32
C GLY A 189 -2.87 -11.18 4.33
N GLN A 190 -1.91 -12.02 3.96
CA GLN A 190 -1.43 -13.14 4.78
C GLN A 190 0.05 -12.99 5.17
N SER A 191 0.66 -11.84 4.90
CA SER A 191 2.06 -11.63 5.25
C SER A 191 2.27 -11.81 6.75
N THR A 192 3.27 -12.61 7.10
CA THR A 192 3.77 -12.80 8.46
C THR A 192 5.06 -12.01 8.68
N TYR A 193 5.31 -10.99 7.84
CA TYR A 193 6.50 -10.17 7.97
C TYR A 193 6.53 -9.50 9.35
N GLU A 194 7.65 -9.68 10.05
CA GLU A 194 7.92 -9.06 11.34
C GLU A 194 8.71 -7.77 11.11
N PHE A 195 8.07 -6.63 11.39
CA PHE A 195 8.70 -5.32 11.27
C PHE A 195 9.80 -5.16 12.31
N ILE A 196 10.97 -4.70 11.86
CA ILE A 196 12.09 -4.43 12.77
C ILE A 196 11.86 -3.13 13.55
N GLU A 197 12.53 -2.96 14.70
CA GLU A 197 12.31 -1.79 15.57
C GLU A 197 12.50 -0.45 14.85
N ALA A 198 13.46 -0.35 13.92
CA ALA A 198 13.65 0.88 13.13
C ALA A 198 12.44 1.22 12.24
N GLU A 199 11.80 0.21 11.66
CA GLU A 199 10.58 0.37 10.86
C GLU A 199 9.42 0.74 11.78
N LEU A 200 9.25 0.05 12.91
CA LEU A 200 8.20 0.35 13.89
C LEU A 200 8.32 1.78 14.41
N GLN A 201 9.53 2.26 14.72
CA GLN A 201 9.77 3.64 15.13
C GLN A 201 9.34 4.64 14.06
N LYS A 202 9.65 4.37 12.79
CA LYS A 202 9.20 5.20 11.67
C LYS A 202 7.68 5.19 11.53
N LEU A 203 7.06 4.01 11.63
CA LEU A 203 5.60 3.83 11.49
C LEU A 203 4.80 4.47 12.64
N ARG A 204 5.35 4.53 13.85
CA ARG A 204 4.73 5.24 14.99
C ARG A 204 4.56 6.74 14.74
N LEU A 205 5.31 7.34 13.80
CA LEU A 205 5.17 8.74 13.42
C LEU A 205 4.05 8.98 12.40
N VAL A 206 3.58 7.91 11.74
CA VAL A 206 2.57 7.97 10.69
C VAL A 206 1.18 7.92 11.32
N THR A 207 0.67 9.09 11.68
CA THR A 207 -0.69 9.29 12.22
C THR A 207 -1.64 9.75 11.12
N LEU A 208 -2.66 8.95 10.79
CA LEU A 208 -3.52 9.23 9.63
C LEU A 208 -4.83 9.90 10.04
N ALA A 209 -5.21 11.00 9.37
CA ALA A 209 -6.48 11.69 9.60
C ALA A 209 -7.67 10.78 9.34
N SER A 210 -7.58 9.91 8.33
CA SER A 210 -8.56 8.87 8.01
C SER A 210 -8.74 7.81 9.12
N LEU A 211 -7.82 7.76 10.09
CA LEU A 211 -7.87 6.90 11.28
C LEU A 211 -7.96 7.73 12.56
N GLU A 212 -8.58 8.92 12.50
CA GLU A 212 -8.74 9.82 13.64
C GLU A 212 -7.39 10.22 14.29
N ASN A 213 -6.32 10.27 13.49
CA ASN A 213 -4.94 10.54 13.88
C ASN A 213 -4.30 9.46 14.78
N HIS A 214 -4.84 8.24 14.81
CA HIS A 214 -4.13 7.10 15.37
C HIS A 214 -2.91 6.74 14.52
N SER A 215 -1.89 6.17 15.17
CA SER A 215 -0.66 5.74 14.52
C SER A 215 -0.94 4.46 13.71
N ILE A 216 -0.39 4.36 12.51
CA ILE A 216 -0.57 3.15 11.69
C ILE A 216 0.05 1.91 12.37
N ALA A 217 1.06 2.11 13.23
CA ALA A 217 1.69 1.05 14.00
C ALA A 217 0.76 0.45 15.07
N ASP A 218 -0.30 1.15 15.49
CA ASP A 218 -1.26 0.63 16.47
C ASP A 218 -2.02 -0.58 15.91
N TYR A 219 -2.05 -0.69 14.57
CA TYR A 219 -2.70 -1.73 13.80
C TYR A 219 -1.77 -2.90 13.41
N LEU A 220 -0.51 -2.91 13.86
CA LEU A 220 0.47 -4.02 13.70
C LEU A 220 0.52 -4.99 14.88
#